data_AF-A0A7K0PHT7-F1
#
_entry.id   AF-A0A7K0PHT7-F1
#
_cell.length_a   1.000
_cell.length_b   1.000
_cell.length_c   1.000
_cell.angle_alpha   90.00
_cell.angle_beta   90.00
_cell.angle_gamma   90.00
#
_symmetry.space_group_name_H-M   'P 1'
#
loop_
_entity.id
_entity.type
_entity.pdbx_description
1 polymer ?
#
loop_
_entity_poly.entity_id
_entity_poly.type
_entity_poly.pdbx_seq_one_letter_code
_entity_poly.pdbx_strand_id
1 'polypeptide(L)'
;MQDDLGATLARRLREGDLAAAPAVLNLVETRTPAAREQTTELLRLLSPAELGHEPGGHVVGVTGPPGAGKSTLLSELVRSLRARDRSVAVLAVDPS
;
A
#
# COMPACT_ATOMS: atom_id res chain seq x y z
N MET A 1 -19.45 7.58 16.21
CA MET A 1 -18.06 7.20 16.61
C MET A 1 -17.41 6.23 15.61
N GLN A 2 -17.96 6.06 14.39
CA GLN A 2 -17.24 5.47 13.25
C GLN A 2 -16.84 6.55 12.22
N ASP A 3 -17.06 7.82 12.56
CA ASP A 3 -17.07 8.92 11.59
C ASP A 3 -15.66 9.39 11.18
N ASP A 4 -14.59 8.86 11.79
CA ASP A 4 -13.20 9.32 11.58
C ASP A 4 -12.17 8.19 11.32
N LEU A 5 -12.62 6.98 10.96
CA LEU A 5 -11.71 5.85 10.76
C LEU A 5 -10.66 6.14 9.67
N GLY A 6 -11.07 6.71 8.55
CA GLY A 6 -10.22 7.03 7.41
C GLY A 6 -9.11 8.02 7.78
N ALA A 7 -9.45 9.10 8.47
CA ALA A 7 -8.46 10.09 8.89
C ALA A 7 -7.51 9.55 9.97
N THR A 8 -8.03 8.78 10.92
CA THR A 8 -7.22 8.10 11.93
C THR A 8 -6.18 7.17 11.30
N LEU A 9 -6.59 6.36 10.32
CA LEU A 9 -5.68 5.46 9.61
C LEU A 9 -4.67 6.22 8.74
N ALA A 10 -5.09 7.29 8.06
CA ALA A 10 -4.20 8.14 7.27
C ALA A 10 -3.10 8.77 8.13
N ARG A 11 -3.46 9.30 9.32
CA ARG A 11 -2.48 9.86 10.27
C ARG A 11 -1.44 8.82 10.69
N ARG A 12 -1.88 7.62 11.06
CA ARG A 12 -0.96 6.53 11.45
C ARG A 12 0.00 6.15 10.33
N LEU A 13 -0.49 6.06 9.08
CA LEU A 13 0.38 5.78 7.94
C LEU A 13 1.40 6.89 7.68
N ARG A 14 1.01 8.17 7.83
CA ARG A 14 1.93 9.32 7.73
C ARG A 14 3.03 9.28 8.79
N GLU A 15 2.72 8.75 9.98
CA GLU A 15 3.68 8.54 11.07
C GLU A 15 4.59 7.32 10.86
N GLY A 16 4.40 6.55 9.77
CA GLY A 16 5.17 5.34 9.46
C GLY A 16 4.71 4.09 10.23
N ASP A 17 3.52 4.13 10.84
CA ASP A 17 2.97 3.00 11.59
C ASP A 17 2.42 1.92 10.65
N LEU A 18 3.28 0.97 10.28
CA LEU A 18 2.93 -0.17 9.44
C LEU A 18 1.94 -1.14 10.12
N ALA A 19 1.73 -1.06 11.44
CA ALA A 19 0.70 -1.88 12.10
C ALA A 19 -0.73 -1.44 11.72
N ALA A 20 -0.90 -0.26 11.11
CA ALA A 20 -2.17 0.18 10.53
C ALA A 20 -2.47 -0.45 9.16
N ALA A 21 -1.47 -1.02 8.47
CA ALA A 21 -1.63 -1.51 7.10
C ALA A 21 -2.75 -2.55 6.92
N PRO A 22 -2.95 -3.56 7.81
CA PRO A 22 -4.06 -4.50 7.67
C PRO A 22 -5.44 -3.83 7.74
N ALA A 23 -5.60 -2.83 8.62
CA ALA A 23 -6.86 -2.10 8.76
C ALA A 23 -7.13 -1.20 7.54
N VAL A 24 -6.08 -0.60 6.98
CA VAL A 24 -6.17 0.20 5.74
C VAL A 24 -6.58 -0.69 4.57
N LEU A 25 -5.94 -1.84 4.37
CA LEU A 25 -6.28 -2.77 3.30
C LEU A 25 -7.73 -3.26 3.44
N ASN A 26 -8.13 -3.66 4.64
CA ASN A 26 -9.52 -4.06 4.91
C ASN A 26 -10.52 -2.93 4.61
N LEU A 27 -10.19 -1.68 4.95
CA LEU A 27 -11.04 -0.53 4.64
C LEU A 27 -11.18 -0.33 3.13
N VAL A 28 -10.06 -0.34 2.40
CA VAL A 28 -10.01 -0.19 0.93
C VAL A 28 -10.77 -1.30 0.20
N GLU A 29 -10.74 -2.53 0.73
CA GLU A 29 -11.44 -3.68 0.15
C GLU A 29 -12.95 -3.68 0.47
N THR A 30 -13.39 -3.02 1.54
CA THR A 30 -14.79 -2.98 1.97
C THR A 30 -15.63 -2.10 1.05
N ARG A 31 -16.66 -2.67 0.41
CA ARG A 31 -17.44 -2.00 -0.65
C ARG A 31 -18.72 -1.27 -0.20
N THR A 32 -18.92 -1.06 1.11
CA THR A 32 -20.11 -0.34 1.61
C THR A 32 -20.01 1.17 1.32
N PRO A 33 -21.14 1.90 1.24
CA PRO A 33 -21.10 3.36 1.04
C PRO A 33 -20.27 4.09 2.10
N ALA A 34 -20.47 3.76 3.38
CA ALA A 34 -19.71 4.35 4.48
C ALA A 34 -18.20 4.04 4.38
N ALA A 35 -17.82 2.81 4.04
CA ALA A 35 -16.40 2.47 3.85
C ALA A 35 -15.77 3.20 2.65
N ARG A 36 -16.53 3.45 1.58
CA ARG A 36 -16.07 4.24 0.43
C ARG A 36 -15.82 5.70 0.79
N GLU A 37 -16.69 6.30 1.60
CA GLU A 37 -16.49 7.67 2.12
C GLU A 37 -15.21 7.74 2.96
N GLN A 38 -15.03 6.79 3.89
CA GLN A 38 -13.83 6.71 4.73
C GLN A 38 -12.55 6.42 3.92
N THR A 39 -12.64 5.58 2.88
CA THR A 39 -11.53 5.31 1.95
C THR A 39 -11.17 6.57 1.15
N THR A 40 -12.18 7.32 0.70
CA THR A 40 -11.97 8.57 -0.05
C THR A 40 -11.24 9.58 0.82
N GLU A 41 -11.65 9.73 2.07
CA GLU A 41 -10.98 10.63 3.02
C GLU A 41 -9.54 10.19 3.32
N LEU A 42 -9.33 8.88 3.52
CA LEU A 42 -7.99 8.31 3.70
C LEU A 42 -7.08 8.63 2.49
N LEU A 43 -7.55 8.40 1.27
CA LEU A 43 -6.78 8.66 0.05
C LEU A 43 -6.55 10.14 -0.19
N ARG A 44 -7.53 11.00 0.13
CA ARG A 44 -7.37 12.46 0.08
C ARG A 44 -6.20 12.87 0.96
N LEU A 45 -6.22 12.48 2.24
CA LEU A 45 -5.16 12.79 3.20
C LEU A 45 -3.80 12.17 2.82
N LEU A 46 -3.75 11.08 2.07
CA LEU A 46 -2.49 10.50 1.59
C LEU A 46 -2.08 11.01 0.20
N SER A 47 -2.82 11.95 -0.38
CA SER A 47 -2.51 12.49 -1.71
C SER A 47 -1.26 13.37 -1.70
N PRO A 48 -0.54 13.49 -2.82
CA PRO A 48 0.62 14.37 -2.93
C PRO A 48 0.31 15.83 -2.58
N ALA A 49 -0.91 16.30 -2.91
CA ALA A 49 -1.36 17.65 -2.60
C ALA A 49 -1.44 17.90 -1.08
N GLU A 50 -1.94 16.93 -0.31
CA GLU A 50 -2.02 17.02 1.16
C GLU A 50 -0.68 16.75 1.84
N LEU A 51 0.19 15.95 1.24
CA LEU A 51 1.52 15.62 1.78
C LEU A 51 2.59 16.65 1.41
N GLY A 52 2.35 17.48 0.38
CA GLY A 52 3.29 18.49 -0.10
C GLY A 52 4.48 17.93 -0.88
N HIS A 53 4.45 16.66 -1.27
CA HIS A 53 5.49 16.01 -2.05
C HIS A 53 4.95 14.82 -2.85
N GLU A 54 5.63 14.47 -3.94
CA GLU A 54 5.35 13.23 -4.67
C GLU A 54 5.80 12.00 -3.86
N PRO A 55 5.14 10.84 -4.02
CA PRO A 55 5.56 9.61 -3.37
C PRO A 55 6.99 9.25 -3.81
N GLY A 56 7.88 9.06 -2.83
CA GLY A 56 9.22 8.57 -3.10
C GLY A 56 9.20 7.07 -3.42
N GLY A 57 9.76 6.67 -4.56
CA GLY A 57 9.96 5.25 -4.90
C GLY A 57 9.82 4.93 -6.38
N HIS A 58 10.14 3.69 -6.74
CA HIS A 58 9.91 3.17 -8.08
C HIS A 58 8.79 2.13 -8.05
N VAL A 59 7.84 2.25 -8.96
CA VAL A 59 6.81 1.23 -9.21
C VAL A 59 7.27 0.37 -10.38
N VAL A 60 7.48 -0.92 -10.13
CA VAL A 60 7.99 -1.87 -11.13
C VAL A 60 6.99 -3.01 -11.30
N GLY A 61 6.45 -3.16 -12.51
CA GLY A 61 5.60 -4.29 -12.86
C GLY A 61 6.43 -5.52 -13.21
N VAL A 62 6.11 -6.67 -12.61
CA VAL A 62 6.75 -7.97 -12.91
C VAL A 62 5.66 -8.95 -13.35
N THR A 63 5.84 -9.53 -14.54
CA THR A 63 4.88 -10.46 -15.16
C THR A 63 5.60 -11.64 -15.81
N GLY A 64 4.84 -12.64 -16.27
CA GLY A 64 5.33 -13.86 -16.92
C GLY A 64 4.46 -15.07 -16.62
N PRO A 65 4.59 -16.17 -17.37
CA PRO A 65 3.73 -17.35 -17.21
C PRO A 65 3.93 -18.05 -15.85
N PRO A 66 2.98 -18.92 -15.42
CA PRO A 66 3.18 -19.80 -14.27
C PRO A 66 4.48 -20.61 -14.42
N GLY A 67 5.25 -20.77 -13.34
CA GLY A 67 6.53 -21.47 -13.38
C GLY A 67 7.72 -20.69 -13.94
N ALA A 68 7.56 -19.46 -14.45
CA ALA A 68 8.66 -18.65 -14.99
C ALA A 68 9.72 -18.18 -13.97
N GLY A 69 9.66 -18.65 -12.72
CA GLY A 69 10.63 -18.26 -11.68
C GLY A 69 10.42 -16.86 -11.09
N LYS A 70 9.29 -16.19 -11.36
CA LYS A 70 8.99 -14.83 -10.87
C LYS A 70 9.17 -14.69 -9.36
N SER A 71 8.64 -15.63 -8.57
CA SER A 71 8.73 -15.59 -7.11
C SER A 71 10.17 -15.75 -6.62
N THR A 72 10.97 -16.57 -7.28
CA THR A 72 12.40 -16.73 -6.99
C THR A 72 13.15 -15.43 -7.28
N LEU A 73 12.94 -14.85 -8.46
CA LEU A 73 13.54 -13.57 -8.85
C LEU A 73 13.15 -12.44 -7.87
N LEU A 74 11.86 -12.31 -7.56
CA LEU A 74 11.35 -11.30 -6.63
C LEU A 74 11.96 -11.49 -5.24
N SER A 75 12.09 -12.72 -4.75
CA SER A 75 12.68 -13.01 -3.44
C SER A 75 14.14 -12.55 -3.37
N GLU A 76 14.94 -12.83 -4.38
CA GLU A 76 16.34 -12.38 -4.45
C GLU A 76 16.45 -10.86 -4.63
N LEU A 77 15.60 -10.27 -5.47
CA LEU A 77 15.57 -8.82 -5.68
C LEU A 77 15.23 -8.09 -4.37
N VAL A 78 14.18 -8.52 -3.66
CA VAL A 78 13.77 -7.96 -2.37
C VAL A 78 14.91 -8.11 -1.36
N ARG A 79 15.53 -9.29 -1.27
CA ARG A 79 16.68 -9.52 -0.37
C ARG A 79 17.82 -8.56 -0.68
N SER A 80 18.21 -8.42 -1.94
CA SER A 80 19.30 -7.52 -2.34
C SER A 80 18.99 -6.05 -2.09
N LEU A 81 17.74 -5.61 -2.27
CA LEU A 81 17.34 -4.21 -2.02
C LEU A 81 17.32 -3.91 -0.53
N ARG A 82 16.78 -4.82 0.27
CA ARG A 82 16.77 -4.70 1.75
C ARG A 82 18.18 -4.71 2.33
N ALA A 83 19.11 -5.47 1.76
CA ALA A 83 20.53 -5.45 2.15
C ALA A 83 21.23 -4.11 1.87
N ARG A 84 20.59 -3.19 1.13
CA ARG A 84 21.05 -1.83 0.85
C ARG A 84 20.19 -0.78 1.59
N ASP A 85 19.56 -1.19 2.69
CA ASP A 85 18.66 -0.37 3.52
C ASP A 85 17.50 0.28 2.74
N ARG A 86 17.04 -0.37 1.66
CA ARG A 86 15.86 0.08 0.91
C ARG A 86 14.59 -0.56 1.46
N SER A 87 13.54 0.24 1.63
CA SER A 87 12.18 -0.27 1.83
C SER A 87 11.64 -0.84 0.51
N VAL A 88 10.93 -1.97 0.61
CA VAL A 88 10.33 -2.64 -0.54
C VAL A 88 8.94 -3.12 -0.15
N ALA A 89 7.94 -2.80 -0.97
CA ALA A 89 6.60 -3.36 -0.90
C ALA A 89 6.37 -4.26 -2.12
N VAL A 90 5.67 -5.38 -1.93
CA VAL A 90 5.29 -6.30 -3.00
C VAL A 90 3.77 -6.41 -2.98
N LEU A 91 3.14 -6.04 -4.10
CA LEU A 91 1.71 -6.20 -4.31
C LEU A 91 1.48 -7.26 -5.39
N ALA A 92 0.78 -8.33 -5.02
CA ALA A 92 0.32 -9.33 -5.98
C ALA A 92 -1.04 -8.91 -6.54
N VAL A 93 -1.20 -8.98 -7.86
CA VAL A 93 -2.48 -8.77 -8.55
C VAL A 93 -2.81 -10.06 -9.29
N ASP A 94 -3.91 -10.71 -8.90
CA ASP A 94 -4.40 -11.95 -9.52
C ASP A 94 -5.78 -11.69 -10.14
N PRO A 95 -5.89 -11.61 -11.49
CA PRO A 95 -7.14 -11.25 -12.16
C PRO A 95 -8.13 -12.42 -12.31
N SER A 96 -8.10 -13.41 -11.41
CA SER A 96 -9.01 -14.58 -11.41
C SER A 96 -10.50 -14.20 -11.37
#